data_AF-A0A3S4WPA0-F1
#
_entry.id   AF-A0A3S4WPA0-F1
#
_cell.length_a   1.000
_cell.length_b   1.000
_cell.length_c   1.000
_cell.angle_alpha   90.00
_cell.angle_beta   90.00
_cell.angle_gamma   90.00
#
_symmetry.space_group_name_H-M   'P 1'
#
loop_
_entity.id
_entity.type
_entity.pdbx_description
1 polymer ?
#
loop_
_entity_poly.entity_id
_entity_poly.type
_entity_poly.pdbx_seq_one_letter_code
_entity_poly.pdbx_strand_id
1 'polypeptide(L)'
;MPNFKTKSIKKLTLPFEKDGVSFLFKAENASVTLIFIQLLEQSFFLQIKKEKNAFIIKADKHSKPSKIGYLQKALKVFKENFCEGILNEAFGLKNNALVEQTPLIARDLEELSIRLEKEEKIYIEIGFGSGRHLLFKAKQNPQILMLGVEIYTPALTQVAKLAKAQNLNNVLLIQSDARLLLSILKTKSIEKIFLHFPVPWEDKPHRRVISEAFCKECARVLRGEFELRTDSYAYFDFALKEFLIFSKPQFLLKKNEKLEISSKYEDRWKKQKKDIYDLIVWGLDMPEENQNEEKLDLTNLHLNASQMRTFWEQFEKKSIRGEDYFLSFRNLYESEKGFILKCAFGAFNAPSHAYILFGKKTEFLFKNPLKTQENLKALGELKCKIEQFS
;
A
#
# COMPACT_ATOMS: atom_id res chain seq x y z
N MET A 1 -7.41 17.32 -7.27
CA MET A 1 -7.65 16.94 -5.85
C MET A 1 -8.62 17.97 -5.27
N PRO A 2 -9.71 17.54 -4.58
CA PRO A 2 -10.67 18.45 -3.96
C PRO A 2 -10.00 19.56 -3.16
N ASN A 3 -10.42 20.80 -3.37
CA ASN A 3 -9.92 22.00 -2.70
C ASN A 3 -10.91 23.16 -2.84
N PHE A 4 -10.70 24.23 -2.08
CA PHE A 4 -11.39 25.51 -2.27
C PHE A 4 -10.49 26.69 -1.87
N LYS A 5 -10.86 27.90 -2.32
CA LYS A 5 -10.24 29.16 -1.91
C LYS A 5 -11.21 30.03 -1.14
N THR A 6 -10.69 30.73 -0.13
CA THR A 6 -11.47 31.65 0.71
C THR A 6 -10.70 32.94 0.96
N LYS A 7 -11.41 34.05 1.19
CA LYS A 7 -10.80 35.34 1.54
C LYS A 7 -10.26 35.33 2.96
N SER A 8 -11.03 34.82 3.91
CA SER A 8 -10.66 34.77 5.32
C SER A 8 -10.97 33.42 5.96
N ILE A 9 -10.25 33.14 7.05
CA ILE A 9 -10.44 32.00 7.93
C ILE A 9 -10.61 32.56 9.34
N LYS A 10 -11.69 32.15 10.02
CA LYS A 10 -11.98 32.50 11.42
C LYS A 10 -10.92 31.92 12.34
N LYS A 11 -10.84 32.42 13.59
CA LYS A 11 -10.02 31.78 14.62
C LYS A 11 -10.42 30.30 14.75
N LEU A 12 -9.45 29.41 14.60
CA LEU A 12 -9.66 27.96 14.70
C LEU A 12 -9.71 27.58 16.18
N THR A 13 -10.92 27.31 16.69
CA THR A 13 -11.12 26.72 18.01
C THR A 13 -11.14 25.20 17.84
N LEU A 14 -10.06 24.53 18.24
CA LEU A 14 -9.90 23.07 18.16
C LEU A 14 -9.77 22.48 19.59
N PRO A 15 -10.28 21.25 19.85
CA PRO A 15 -10.96 20.38 18.91
C PRO A 15 -12.36 20.89 18.53
N PHE A 16 -12.82 20.56 17.32
CA PHE A 16 -14.15 20.88 16.81
C PHE A 16 -14.74 19.66 16.10
N GLU A 17 -16.02 19.37 16.33
CA GLU A 17 -16.71 18.28 15.67
C GLU A 17 -18.04 18.71 15.08
N LYS A 18 -18.30 18.30 13.83
CA LYS A 18 -19.60 18.49 13.18
C LYS A 18 -19.79 17.47 12.07
N ASP A 19 -21.02 16.98 11.94
CA ASP A 19 -21.42 15.98 10.95
C ASP A 19 -20.53 14.73 10.97
N GLY A 20 -19.99 14.35 12.14
CA GLY A 20 -19.06 13.23 12.32
C GLY A 20 -17.64 13.45 11.78
N VAL A 21 -17.28 14.69 11.45
CA VAL A 21 -15.89 15.09 11.15
C VAL A 21 -15.31 15.80 12.37
N SER A 22 -14.25 15.24 12.94
CA SER A 22 -13.56 15.81 14.11
C SER A 22 -12.24 16.44 13.66
N PHE A 23 -12.08 17.74 13.88
CA PHE A 23 -10.85 18.51 13.67
C PHE A 23 -10.16 18.61 15.03
N LEU A 24 -9.06 17.88 15.24
CA LEU A 24 -8.55 17.62 16.59
C LEU A 24 -7.49 18.63 17.04
N PHE A 25 -6.47 18.84 16.23
CA PHE A 25 -5.38 19.78 16.52
C PHE A 25 -4.81 20.34 15.23
N LYS A 26 -4.04 21.43 15.34
CA LYS A 26 -3.26 21.99 14.24
C LYS A 26 -1.77 21.82 14.46
N ALA A 27 -1.02 21.83 13.37
CA ALA A 27 0.43 21.92 13.38
C ALA A 27 0.89 22.86 12.26
N GLU A 28 1.88 23.69 12.48
CA GLU A 28 2.23 24.75 11.54
C GLU A 28 3.74 24.93 11.34
N ASN A 29 4.09 25.43 10.17
CA ASN A 29 5.40 25.98 9.88
C ASN A 29 5.24 27.29 9.10
N ALA A 30 6.34 27.88 8.65
CA ALA A 30 6.33 29.18 7.97
C ALA A 30 5.44 29.24 6.71
N SER A 31 5.11 28.10 6.08
CA SER A 31 4.39 28.06 4.80
C SER A 31 2.99 27.45 4.85
N VAL A 32 2.75 26.52 5.78
CA VAL A 32 1.54 25.69 5.79
C VAL A 32 1.08 25.43 7.22
N THR A 33 -0.22 25.59 7.45
CA THR A 33 -0.90 25.04 8.63
C THR A 33 -1.58 23.73 8.26
N LEU A 34 -1.29 22.66 8.99
CA LEU A 34 -1.96 21.38 8.93
C LEU A 34 -3.06 21.34 9.99
N ILE A 35 -4.20 20.77 9.63
CA ILE A 35 -5.27 20.43 10.59
C ILE A 35 -5.47 18.93 10.55
N PHE A 36 -5.26 18.29 11.70
CA PHE A 36 -5.48 16.86 11.86
C PHE A 36 -6.98 16.60 11.95
N ILE A 37 -7.45 15.69 11.11
CA ILE A 37 -8.85 15.33 11.00
C ILE A 37 -9.01 13.85 11.26
N GLN A 38 -10.03 13.52 12.03
CA GLN A 38 -10.53 12.17 12.19
C GLN A 38 -11.97 12.11 11.67
N LEU A 39 -12.25 11.13 10.81
CA LEU A 39 -13.57 10.85 10.27
C LEU A 39 -13.74 9.34 10.17
N LEU A 40 -14.61 8.78 11.02
CA LEU A 40 -14.71 7.34 11.26
C LEU A 40 -13.32 6.79 11.67
N GLU A 41 -12.86 5.72 11.02
CA GLU A 41 -11.54 5.10 11.23
C GLU A 41 -10.40 5.73 10.41
N GLN A 42 -10.65 6.85 9.73
CA GLN A 42 -9.65 7.48 8.86
C GLN A 42 -9.16 8.78 9.47
N SER A 43 -7.83 8.92 9.51
CA SER A 43 -7.17 10.15 9.96
C SER A 43 -6.34 10.74 8.82
N PHE A 44 -6.42 12.06 8.63
CA PHE A 44 -5.67 12.74 7.56
C PHE A 44 -5.47 14.24 7.86
N PHE A 45 -4.58 14.89 7.11
CA PHE A 45 -4.41 16.34 7.20
C PHE A 45 -5.16 17.09 6.10
N LEU A 46 -5.85 18.16 6.50
CA LEU A 46 -6.07 19.32 5.62
C LEU A 46 -4.90 20.29 5.74
N GLN A 47 -4.52 20.89 4.63
CA GLN A 47 -3.54 21.96 4.54
C GLN A 47 -4.24 23.29 4.28
N ILE A 48 -3.87 24.30 5.05
CA ILE A 48 -4.16 25.71 4.80
C ILE A 48 -2.87 26.35 4.31
N LYS A 49 -2.91 26.94 3.12
CA LYS A 49 -1.80 27.71 2.56
C LYS A 49 -2.26 29.13 2.30
N LYS A 50 -1.52 30.11 2.84
CA LYS A 50 -1.74 31.54 2.58
C LYS A 50 -1.18 31.89 1.19
N GLU A 51 -2.00 32.55 0.38
CA GLU A 51 -1.61 33.24 -0.86
C GLU A 51 -1.75 34.75 -0.67
N LYS A 52 -1.34 35.56 -1.65
CA LYS A 52 -1.29 37.04 -1.53
C LYS A 52 -2.57 37.64 -0.91
N ASN A 53 -3.75 37.24 -1.40
CA ASN A 53 -5.05 37.80 -1.00
C ASN A 53 -6.11 36.74 -0.63
N ALA A 54 -5.68 35.50 -0.38
CA ALA A 54 -6.60 34.39 -0.15
C ALA A 54 -5.92 33.24 0.61
N PHE A 55 -6.71 32.26 1.02
CA PHE A 55 -6.24 30.99 1.54
C PHE A 55 -6.71 29.85 0.64
N ILE A 56 -5.81 28.90 0.37
CA ILE A 56 -6.16 27.62 -0.26
C ILE A 56 -6.28 26.55 0.82
N ILE A 57 -7.40 25.83 0.81
CA ILE A 57 -7.63 24.67 1.66
C ILE A 57 -7.71 23.42 0.78
N LYS A 58 -6.89 22.41 1.07
CA LYS A 58 -6.81 21.15 0.33
C LYS A 58 -6.31 20.01 1.22
N ALA A 59 -6.46 18.76 0.79
CA ALA A 59 -5.79 17.65 1.48
C ALA A 59 -4.26 17.73 1.37
N ASP A 60 -3.58 17.22 2.39
CA ASP A 60 -2.21 16.76 2.21
C ASP A 60 -2.17 15.51 1.32
N LYS A 61 -1.23 15.48 0.38
CA LYS A 61 -1.15 14.43 -0.64
C LYS A 61 -0.89 13.03 -0.05
N HIS A 62 -0.16 12.93 1.05
CA HIS A 62 0.33 11.64 1.58
C HIS A 62 -0.52 11.11 2.72
N SER A 63 -1.27 11.97 3.40
CA SER A 63 -2.25 11.55 4.42
C SER A 63 -3.68 11.48 3.88
N LYS A 64 -3.96 11.93 2.64
CA LYS A 64 -5.33 11.96 2.09
C LYS A 64 -6.06 10.61 2.26
N PRO A 65 -7.36 10.61 2.56
CA PRO A 65 -8.13 9.38 2.72
C PRO A 65 -8.25 8.63 1.38
N SER A 66 -8.45 7.32 1.46
CA SER A 66 -8.66 6.44 0.30
C SER A 66 -9.93 6.83 -0.49
N LYS A 67 -11.00 7.17 0.22
CA LYS A 67 -12.27 7.64 -0.35
C LYS A 67 -12.30 9.14 -0.50
N ILE A 68 -12.46 9.61 -1.73
CA ILE A 68 -12.57 11.04 -2.04
C ILE A 68 -13.74 11.72 -1.31
N GLY A 69 -14.86 11.01 -1.09
CA GLY A 69 -16.03 11.52 -0.38
C GLY A 69 -15.73 11.96 1.06
N TYR A 70 -14.79 11.29 1.74
CA TYR A 70 -14.36 11.67 3.10
C TYR A 70 -13.65 13.02 3.10
N LEU A 71 -12.76 13.23 2.13
CA LEU A 71 -12.11 14.52 1.92
C LEU A 71 -13.13 15.62 1.56
N GLN A 72 -14.08 15.32 0.66
CA GLN A 72 -15.12 16.30 0.28
C GLN A 72 -16.00 16.69 1.47
N LYS A 73 -16.36 15.72 2.32
CA LYS A 73 -17.11 15.96 3.56
C LYS A 73 -16.32 16.84 4.52
N ALA A 74 -15.06 16.52 4.78
CA ALA A 74 -14.20 17.34 5.64
C ALA A 74 -13.99 18.76 5.10
N LEU A 75 -13.77 18.92 3.78
CA LEU A 75 -13.66 20.24 3.16
C LEU A 75 -14.96 21.03 3.26
N LYS A 76 -16.13 20.39 3.09
CA LYS A 76 -17.44 21.03 3.26
C LYS A 76 -17.62 21.54 4.69
N VAL A 77 -17.42 20.67 5.68
CA VAL A 77 -17.56 21.05 7.09
C VAL A 77 -16.57 22.16 7.46
N PHE A 78 -15.31 22.07 7.00
CA PHE A 78 -14.34 23.12 7.26
C PHE A 78 -14.75 24.47 6.65
N LYS A 79 -15.20 24.46 5.39
CA LYS A 79 -15.67 25.63 4.65
C LYS A 79 -16.82 26.33 5.36
N GLU A 80 -17.83 25.57 5.80
CA GLU A 80 -19.07 26.12 6.37
C GLU A 80 -18.89 26.69 7.78
N ASN A 81 -17.86 26.27 8.52
CA ASN A 81 -17.71 26.64 9.93
C ASN A 81 -16.51 27.58 10.18
N PHE A 82 -15.47 27.54 9.33
CA PHE A 82 -14.24 28.30 9.55
C PHE A 82 -13.91 29.32 8.46
N CYS A 83 -14.66 29.39 7.36
CA CYS A 83 -14.30 30.23 6.22
C CYS A 83 -15.39 31.26 5.88
N GLU A 84 -14.98 32.44 5.42
CA GLU A 84 -15.87 33.48 4.90
C GLU A 84 -15.33 34.04 3.58
N GLY A 85 -16.25 34.39 2.67
CA GLY A 85 -15.90 34.88 1.35
C GLY A 85 -15.26 33.80 0.48
N ILE A 86 -15.97 32.70 0.24
CA ILE A 86 -15.51 31.63 -0.67
C ILE A 86 -15.34 32.20 -2.08
N LEU A 87 -14.15 32.01 -2.64
CA LEU A 87 -13.76 32.54 -3.95
C LEU A 87 -14.00 31.51 -5.06
N ASN A 88 -13.69 30.24 -4.79
CA ASN A 88 -13.96 29.12 -5.67
C ASN A 88 -13.99 27.81 -4.89
N GLU A 89 -14.62 26.79 -5.47
CA GLU A 89 -14.60 25.42 -4.94
C GLU A 89 -14.48 24.42 -6.09
N ALA A 90 -13.72 23.35 -5.86
CA ALA A 90 -13.46 22.31 -6.84
C ALA A 90 -13.86 20.92 -6.30
N PHE A 91 -15.05 20.82 -5.69
CA PHE A 91 -15.62 19.55 -5.22
C PHE A 91 -17.14 19.60 -5.01
N GLY A 92 -17.80 18.44 -5.07
CA GLY A 92 -19.22 18.28 -4.74
C GLY A 92 -19.48 16.88 -4.18
N LEU A 93 -20.29 16.80 -3.12
CA LEU A 93 -20.69 15.53 -2.50
C LEU A 93 -21.75 14.85 -3.39
N LYS A 94 -21.37 13.76 -4.05
CA LYS A 94 -22.34 12.83 -4.66
C LYS A 94 -22.73 11.81 -3.59
N ASN A 95 -24.01 11.71 -3.24
CA ASN A 95 -24.51 10.74 -2.24
C ASN A 95 -24.18 9.27 -2.61
N ASN A 96 -23.95 8.97 -3.89
CA ASN A 96 -23.55 7.64 -4.37
C ASN A 96 -22.08 7.28 -4.10
N ALA A 97 -21.25 8.21 -3.60
CA ALA A 97 -19.82 7.95 -3.33
C ALA A 97 -19.58 7.10 -2.06
N LEU A 98 -20.64 6.82 -1.30
CA LEU A 98 -20.67 5.84 -0.21
C LEU A 98 -21.12 4.47 -0.73
N VAL A 99 -20.59 4.04 -1.88
CA VAL A 99 -20.85 2.70 -2.44
C VAL A 99 -20.64 1.65 -1.33
N GLU A 100 -21.65 0.84 -1.09
CA GLU A 100 -21.63 -0.27 -0.13
C GLU A 100 -20.31 -1.02 -0.22
N GLN A 101 -19.58 -1.04 0.90
CA GLN A 101 -18.37 -1.84 1.00
C GLN A 101 -18.78 -3.30 1.01
N THR A 102 -18.42 -4.02 -0.05
CA THR A 102 -18.45 -5.48 0.00
C THR A 102 -17.35 -5.95 0.95
N PRO A 103 -17.62 -6.88 1.88
CA PRO A 103 -16.59 -7.47 2.73
C PRO A 103 -15.54 -8.26 1.93
N LEU A 104 -15.78 -8.50 0.64
CA LEU A 104 -14.89 -9.25 -0.23
C LEU A 104 -13.72 -8.43 -0.78
N ILE A 105 -13.69 -7.10 -0.61
CA ILE A 105 -12.59 -6.24 -1.06
C ILE A 105 -11.97 -5.53 0.14
N ALA A 106 -10.68 -5.79 0.39
CA ALA A 106 -9.91 -5.03 1.38
C ALA A 106 -9.65 -3.60 0.89
N ARG A 107 -9.78 -2.60 1.78
CA ARG A 107 -9.59 -1.18 1.41
C ARG A 107 -8.14 -0.85 1.09
N ASP A 108 -7.23 -1.47 1.84
CA ASP A 108 -5.79 -1.28 1.72
C ASP A 108 -5.03 -2.49 2.29
N LEU A 109 -3.71 -2.46 2.12
CA LEU A 109 -2.82 -3.54 2.51
C LEU A 109 -2.76 -3.80 4.02
N GLU A 110 -3.05 -2.82 4.86
CA GLU A 110 -3.04 -3.00 6.32
C GLU A 110 -4.30 -3.70 6.79
N GLU A 111 -5.48 -3.28 6.31
CA GLU A 111 -6.73 -4.01 6.55
C GLU A 111 -6.59 -5.46 6.07
N LEU A 112 -6.00 -5.66 4.89
CA LEU A 112 -5.71 -6.98 4.38
C LEU A 112 -4.87 -7.80 5.37
N SER A 113 -3.72 -7.28 5.80
CA SER A 113 -2.83 -7.98 6.74
C SER A 113 -3.55 -8.41 8.02
N ILE A 114 -4.38 -7.53 8.62
CA ILE A 114 -5.17 -7.84 9.82
C ILE A 114 -6.15 -8.99 9.54
N ARG A 115 -6.81 -8.97 8.39
CA ARG A 115 -7.75 -10.03 8.00
C ARG A 115 -7.07 -11.37 7.77
N LEU A 116 -5.87 -11.35 7.17
CA LEU A 116 -5.09 -12.57 6.93
C LEU A 116 -4.60 -13.23 8.23
N GLU A 117 -4.56 -12.52 9.36
CA GLU A 117 -4.12 -13.14 10.64
C GLU A 117 -5.04 -14.24 11.14
N LYS A 118 -6.29 -14.27 10.69
CA LYS A 118 -7.30 -15.27 11.08
C LYS A 118 -7.33 -16.50 10.17
N GLU A 119 -6.50 -16.51 9.13
CA GLU A 119 -6.58 -17.47 8.04
C GLU A 119 -5.37 -18.40 8.08
N GLU A 120 -5.63 -19.71 8.16
CA GLU A 120 -4.56 -20.72 8.25
C GLU A 120 -3.98 -21.08 6.88
N LYS A 121 -4.83 -21.07 5.84
CA LYS A 121 -4.50 -21.50 4.48
C LYS A 121 -4.92 -20.44 3.48
N ILE A 122 -3.93 -19.92 2.75
CA ILE A 122 -4.13 -18.84 1.80
C ILE A 122 -3.51 -19.25 0.46
N TYR A 123 -4.31 -19.14 -0.60
CA TYR A 123 -3.85 -19.17 -1.99
C TYR A 123 -3.95 -17.77 -2.58
N ILE A 124 -2.94 -17.36 -3.35
CA ILE A 124 -2.90 -16.05 -4.00
C ILE A 124 -3.03 -16.25 -5.51
N GLU A 125 -3.89 -15.47 -6.17
CA GLU A 125 -3.87 -15.32 -7.64
C GLU A 125 -3.52 -13.88 -8.02
N ILE A 126 -2.37 -13.74 -8.69
CA ILE A 126 -1.84 -12.46 -9.16
C ILE A 126 -2.38 -12.18 -10.56
N GLY A 127 -3.04 -11.04 -10.74
CA GLY A 127 -3.59 -10.61 -12.02
C GLY A 127 -4.76 -11.49 -12.47
N PHE A 128 -5.69 -11.78 -11.55
CA PHE A 128 -6.79 -12.73 -11.80
C PHE A 128 -7.73 -12.33 -12.95
N GLY A 129 -7.70 -11.07 -13.41
CA GLY A 129 -8.50 -10.57 -14.52
C GLY A 129 -9.99 -10.86 -14.36
N SER A 130 -10.54 -11.77 -15.18
CA SER A 130 -11.96 -12.15 -15.10
C SER A 130 -12.36 -12.93 -13.83
N GLY A 131 -11.39 -13.41 -13.05
CA GLY A 131 -11.61 -14.18 -11.82
C GLY A 131 -12.14 -15.60 -12.03
N ARG A 132 -12.21 -16.12 -13.27
CA ARG A 132 -12.71 -17.49 -13.54
C ARG A 132 -11.96 -18.56 -12.76
N HIS A 133 -10.63 -18.52 -12.79
CA HIS A 133 -9.80 -19.47 -12.06
C HIS A 133 -9.91 -19.27 -10.56
N LEU A 134 -9.77 -18.02 -10.08
CA LEU A 134 -9.89 -17.66 -8.67
C LEU A 134 -11.20 -18.14 -8.04
N LEU A 135 -12.35 -17.84 -8.66
CA LEU A 135 -13.67 -18.20 -8.14
C LEU A 135 -13.91 -19.71 -8.21
N PHE A 136 -13.40 -20.37 -9.26
CA PHE A 136 -13.44 -21.82 -9.37
C PHE A 136 -12.65 -22.48 -8.23
N LYS A 137 -11.42 -22.02 -7.96
CA LYS A 137 -10.60 -22.54 -6.85
C LYS A 137 -11.23 -22.26 -5.49
N ALA A 138 -11.84 -21.09 -5.31
CA ALA A 138 -12.57 -20.75 -4.09
C ALA A 138 -13.72 -21.73 -3.83
N LYS A 139 -14.51 -22.02 -4.87
CA LYS A 139 -15.63 -22.97 -4.79
C LYS A 139 -15.18 -24.39 -4.47
N GLN A 140 -14.05 -24.83 -5.04
CA GLN A 140 -13.50 -26.18 -4.80
C GLN A 140 -12.81 -26.34 -3.44
N ASN A 141 -12.38 -25.24 -2.82
CA ASN A 141 -11.61 -25.25 -1.57
C ASN A 141 -12.23 -24.29 -0.55
N PRO A 142 -13.45 -24.56 -0.04
CA PRO A 142 -14.17 -23.65 0.86
C PRO A 142 -13.42 -23.31 2.15
N GLN A 143 -12.46 -24.15 2.56
CA GLN A 143 -11.60 -24.00 3.74
C GLN A 143 -10.32 -23.20 3.48
N ILE A 144 -10.05 -22.81 2.24
CA ILE A 144 -8.85 -22.04 1.85
C ILE A 144 -9.30 -20.65 1.45
N LEU A 145 -8.65 -19.62 1.99
CA LEU A 145 -8.86 -18.26 1.54
C LEU A 145 -8.21 -18.06 0.16
N MET A 146 -9.02 -17.69 -0.83
CA MET A 146 -8.54 -17.25 -2.14
C MET A 146 -8.33 -15.74 -2.14
N LEU A 147 -7.07 -15.31 -2.05
CA LEU A 147 -6.65 -13.92 -2.14
C LEU A 147 -6.37 -13.51 -3.59
N GLY A 148 -7.22 -12.66 -4.15
CA GLY A 148 -7.05 -12.11 -5.49
C GLY A 148 -6.37 -10.74 -5.48
N VAL A 149 -5.35 -10.57 -6.32
CA VAL A 149 -4.60 -9.31 -6.47
C VAL A 149 -4.74 -8.78 -7.89
N GLU A 150 -5.25 -7.56 -8.04
CA GLU A 150 -5.48 -6.97 -9.37
C GLU A 150 -5.32 -5.44 -9.33
N ILE A 151 -4.64 -4.86 -10.31
CA ILE A 151 -4.46 -3.40 -10.40
C ILE A 151 -5.64 -2.72 -11.09
N TYR A 152 -6.40 -3.45 -11.91
CA TYR A 152 -7.54 -2.92 -12.68
C TYR A 152 -8.85 -2.96 -11.89
N THR A 153 -9.25 -1.81 -11.32
CA THR A 153 -10.46 -1.66 -10.48
C THR A 153 -11.77 -2.24 -11.07
N PRO A 154 -12.05 -2.14 -12.39
CA PRO A 154 -13.26 -2.75 -12.95
C PRO A 154 -13.29 -4.27 -12.86
N ALA A 155 -12.15 -4.95 -13.08
CA ALA A 155 -12.04 -6.40 -12.91
C ALA A 155 -12.26 -6.81 -11.45
N LEU A 156 -11.61 -6.11 -10.52
CA LEU A 156 -11.80 -6.29 -9.07
C LEU A 156 -13.27 -6.20 -8.65
N THR A 157 -13.97 -5.17 -9.11
CA THR A 157 -15.39 -4.95 -8.78
C THR A 157 -16.30 -6.02 -9.40
N GLN A 158 -16.00 -6.42 -10.65
CA GLN A 158 -16.73 -7.50 -11.32
C GLN A 158 -16.60 -8.82 -10.58
N VAL A 159 -15.38 -9.21 -10.21
CA VAL A 159 -15.12 -10.47 -9.50
C VAL A 159 -15.76 -10.47 -8.11
N ALA A 160 -15.73 -9.34 -7.39
CA ALA A 160 -16.43 -9.24 -6.11
C ALA A 160 -17.96 -9.45 -6.23
N LYS A 161 -18.58 -8.92 -7.29
CA LYS A 161 -20.01 -9.16 -7.56
C LYS A 161 -20.30 -10.62 -7.88
N LEU A 162 -19.43 -11.26 -8.67
CA LEU A 162 -19.56 -12.68 -9.02
C LEU A 162 -19.38 -13.58 -7.79
N ALA A 163 -18.39 -13.31 -6.94
CA ALA A 163 -18.19 -14.02 -5.68
C ALA A 163 -19.42 -13.92 -4.77
N LYS A 164 -19.98 -12.70 -4.62
CA LYS A 164 -21.22 -12.48 -3.85
C LYS A 164 -22.40 -13.24 -4.46
N ALA A 165 -22.59 -13.20 -5.77
CA ALA A 165 -23.67 -13.92 -6.45
C ALA A 165 -23.54 -15.45 -6.34
N GLN A 166 -22.32 -15.96 -6.20
CA GLN A 166 -22.02 -17.38 -5.98
C GLN A 166 -22.00 -17.77 -4.49
N ASN A 167 -22.29 -16.85 -3.57
CA ASN A 167 -22.21 -17.04 -2.12
C ASN A 167 -20.85 -17.58 -1.65
N LEU A 168 -19.76 -17.12 -2.27
CA LEU A 168 -18.40 -17.48 -1.89
C LEU A 168 -17.93 -16.57 -0.75
N ASN A 169 -17.70 -17.17 0.43
CA ASN A 169 -17.28 -16.46 1.64
C ASN A 169 -15.76 -16.50 1.87
N ASN A 170 -15.05 -17.37 1.16
CA ASN A 170 -13.60 -17.59 1.23
C ASN A 170 -12.84 -16.85 0.11
N VAL A 171 -13.33 -15.67 -0.29
CA VAL A 171 -12.69 -14.82 -1.30
C VAL A 171 -12.38 -13.47 -0.69
N LEU A 172 -11.13 -13.03 -0.84
CA LEU A 172 -10.69 -11.69 -0.48
C LEU A 172 -9.92 -11.08 -1.65
N LEU A 173 -10.26 -9.86 -2.03
CA LEU A 173 -9.67 -9.16 -3.16
C LEU A 173 -8.98 -7.88 -2.69
N ILE A 174 -7.87 -7.54 -3.33
CA ILE A 174 -7.14 -6.28 -3.07
C ILE A 174 -6.69 -5.63 -4.38
N GLN A 175 -6.84 -4.31 -4.44
CA GLN A 175 -6.23 -3.52 -5.50
C GLN A 175 -4.81 -3.12 -5.11
N SER A 176 -3.80 -3.87 -5.57
CA SER A 176 -2.39 -3.59 -5.27
C SER A 176 -1.47 -4.11 -6.37
N ASP A 177 -0.23 -3.59 -6.39
CA ASP A 177 0.89 -4.28 -7.02
C ASP A 177 1.20 -5.55 -6.24
N ALA A 178 1.37 -6.68 -6.93
CA ALA A 178 1.63 -7.96 -6.30
C ALA A 178 2.98 -8.02 -5.59
N ARG A 179 4.01 -7.33 -6.10
CA ARG A 179 5.34 -7.29 -5.46
C ARG A 179 5.27 -6.58 -4.12
N LEU A 180 4.50 -5.50 -4.07
CA LEU A 180 4.23 -4.78 -2.82
C LEU A 180 3.38 -5.60 -1.84
N LEU A 181 2.44 -6.39 -2.34
CA LEU A 181 1.69 -7.31 -1.49
C LEU A 181 2.63 -8.35 -0.88
N LEU A 182 3.42 -9.05 -1.71
CA LEU A 182 4.27 -10.13 -1.20
C LEU A 182 5.24 -9.63 -0.13
N SER A 183 5.83 -8.44 -0.30
CA SER A 183 6.79 -7.85 0.64
C SER A 183 6.24 -7.55 2.04
N ILE A 184 4.91 -7.58 2.23
CA ILE A 184 4.28 -7.35 3.54
C ILE A 184 3.68 -8.60 4.16
N LEU A 185 3.61 -9.70 3.42
CA LEU A 185 3.10 -10.98 3.92
C LEU A 185 4.11 -11.62 4.87
N LYS A 186 3.60 -12.38 5.85
CA LYS A 186 4.44 -13.09 6.83
C LYS A 186 5.24 -14.20 6.15
N THR A 187 6.44 -14.46 6.65
CA THR A 187 7.27 -15.59 6.21
C THR A 187 6.50 -16.90 6.36
N LYS A 188 6.59 -17.78 5.36
CA LYS A 188 5.88 -19.06 5.31
C LYS A 188 4.42 -18.90 5.73
N SER A 189 3.63 -18.08 5.04
CA SER A 189 2.19 -17.89 5.32
C SER A 189 1.27 -18.27 4.14
N ILE A 190 1.83 -18.50 2.96
CA ILE A 190 1.08 -18.75 1.74
C ILE A 190 1.33 -20.18 1.26
N GLU A 191 0.27 -20.93 0.97
CA GLU A 191 0.42 -22.31 0.48
C GLU A 191 0.67 -22.35 -1.03
N LYS A 192 0.02 -21.46 -1.80
CA LYS A 192 0.16 -21.44 -3.25
C LYS A 192 0.04 -20.03 -3.84
N ILE A 193 0.86 -19.73 -4.84
CA ILE A 193 0.75 -18.50 -5.63
C ILE A 193 0.55 -18.88 -7.11
N PHE A 194 -0.50 -18.32 -7.72
CA PHE A 194 -0.80 -18.46 -9.14
C PHE A 194 -0.47 -17.16 -9.89
N LEU A 195 0.27 -17.26 -11.00
CA LEU A 195 0.49 -16.19 -11.96
C LEU A 195 0.12 -16.70 -13.36
N HIS A 196 -1.09 -16.39 -13.81
CA HIS A 196 -1.62 -16.91 -15.08
C HIS A 196 -1.65 -15.82 -16.15
N PHE A 197 -1.05 -16.14 -17.30
CA PHE A 197 -0.94 -15.30 -18.50
C PHE A 197 -0.45 -13.87 -18.21
N PRO A 198 0.66 -13.69 -17.46
CA PRO A 198 1.23 -12.37 -17.26
C PRO A 198 1.66 -11.74 -18.59
N VAL A 199 1.60 -10.42 -18.68
CA VAL A 199 2.06 -9.71 -19.89
C VAL A 199 3.56 -9.96 -20.07
N PRO A 200 4.01 -10.48 -21.23
CA PRO A 200 5.39 -10.95 -21.37
C PRO A 200 6.43 -9.83 -21.48
N TRP A 201 6.01 -8.62 -21.89
CA TRP A 201 6.86 -7.43 -22.04
C TRP A 201 8.20 -7.73 -22.74
N GLU A 202 8.15 -8.21 -23.99
CA GLU A 202 9.34 -8.61 -24.75
C GLU A 202 10.39 -7.49 -24.84
N ASP A 203 9.96 -6.28 -25.20
CA ASP A 203 10.87 -5.12 -25.31
C ASP A 203 11.23 -4.47 -23.97
N LYS A 204 10.56 -4.84 -22.87
CA LYS A 204 10.74 -4.21 -21.55
C LYS A 204 10.71 -5.24 -20.41
N PRO A 205 11.70 -6.16 -20.32
CA PRO A 205 11.70 -7.23 -19.31
C PRO A 205 11.63 -6.73 -17.86
N HIS A 206 12.14 -5.52 -17.57
CA HIS A 206 12.03 -4.88 -16.25
C HIS A 206 10.57 -4.61 -15.80
N ARG A 207 9.58 -4.71 -16.70
CA ARG A 207 8.14 -4.58 -16.40
C ARG A 207 7.47 -5.91 -16.08
N ARG A 208 8.17 -7.03 -16.25
CA ARG A 208 7.64 -8.36 -15.89
C ARG A 208 7.37 -8.40 -14.38
N VAL A 209 6.36 -9.17 -14.00
CA VAL A 209 6.04 -9.42 -12.59
C VAL A 209 7.18 -10.22 -11.94
N ILE A 210 7.62 -11.29 -12.61
CA ILE A 210 8.74 -12.10 -12.19
C ILE A 210 10.06 -11.33 -12.37
N SER A 211 10.86 -11.35 -11.32
CA SER A 211 12.24 -10.89 -11.22
C SER A 211 12.90 -11.64 -10.05
N GLU A 212 14.21 -11.54 -9.91
CA GLU A 212 14.95 -12.12 -8.78
C GLU A 212 14.33 -11.72 -7.43
N ALA A 213 14.04 -10.43 -7.25
CA ALA A 213 13.40 -9.90 -6.03
C ALA A 213 12.01 -10.51 -5.80
N PHE A 214 11.20 -10.66 -6.85
CA PHE A 214 9.90 -11.32 -6.75
C PHE A 214 10.05 -12.80 -6.37
N CYS A 215 11.05 -13.49 -6.92
CA CYS A 215 11.30 -14.89 -6.60
C CYS A 215 11.74 -15.05 -5.14
N LYS A 216 12.62 -14.17 -4.64
CA LYS A 216 13.02 -14.12 -3.22
C LYS A 216 11.83 -13.88 -2.29
N GLU A 217 10.92 -12.98 -2.66
CA GLU A 217 9.68 -12.76 -1.92
C GLU A 217 8.76 -13.99 -1.95
N CYS A 218 8.61 -14.65 -3.10
CA CYS A 218 7.89 -15.93 -3.18
C CYS A 218 8.50 -16.97 -2.24
N ALA A 219 9.82 -17.15 -2.26
CA ALA A 219 10.54 -18.09 -1.40
C ALA A 219 10.31 -17.83 0.09
N ARG A 220 10.32 -16.54 0.48
CA ARG A 220 10.07 -16.10 1.85
C ARG A 220 8.64 -16.43 2.30
N VAL A 221 7.63 -16.13 1.48
CA VAL A 221 6.22 -16.27 1.90
C VAL A 221 5.63 -17.67 1.69
N LEU A 222 6.16 -18.46 0.76
CA LEU A 222 5.60 -19.76 0.38
C LEU A 222 5.98 -20.89 1.35
N ARG A 223 4.96 -21.64 1.79
CA ARG A 223 5.07 -23.00 2.35
C ARG A 223 4.98 -24.09 1.28
N GLY A 224 4.27 -23.82 0.19
CA GLY A 224 4.07 -24.76 -0.91
C GLY A 224 4.73 -24.27 -2.20
N GLU A 225 3.92 -24.00 -3.22
CA GLU A 225 4.40 -23.86 -4.60
C GLU A 225 3.99 -22.54 -5.28
N PHE A 226 4.83 -22.10 -6.20
CA PHE A 226 4.49 -21.06 -7.17
C PHE A 226 4.14 -21.73 -8.51
N GLU A 227 3.06 -21.26 -9.15
CA GLU A 227 2.60 -21.76 -10.44
C GLU A 227 2.50 -20.59 -11.44
N LEU A 228 3.31 -20.64 -12.49
CA LEU A 228 3.19 -19.81 -13.67
C LEU A 228 2.51 -20.60 -14.79
N ARG A 229 1.51 -20.00 -15.42
CA ARG A 229 0.91 -20.47 -16.69
C ARG A 229 1.04 -19.38 -17.74
N THR A 230 1.58 -19.66 -18.92
CA THR A 230 1.85 -18.62 -19.94
C THR A 230 1.78 -19.14 -21.37
N ASP A 231 1.41 -18.29 -22.33
CA ASP A 231 1.47 -18.57 -23.77
C ASP A 231 2.81 -18.15 -24.42
N SER A 232 3.72 -17.57 -23.64
CA SER A 232 5.03 -17.12 -24.11
C SER A 232 6.14 -18.04 -23.60
N TYR A 233 6.76 -18.79 -24.52
CA TYR A 233 7.92 -19.64 -24.20
C TYR A 233 9.09 -18.80 -23.66
N ALA A 234 9.34 -17.62 -24.22
CA ALA A 234 10.40 -16.72 -23.73
C ALA A 234 10.16 -16.26 -22.29
N TYR A 235 8.90 -16.03 -21.90
CA TYR A 235 8.57 -15.69 -20.52
C TYR A 235 8.71 -16.91 -19.59
N PHE A 236 8.32 -18.09 -20.05
CA PHE A 236 8.49 -19.35 -19.34
C PHE A 236 9.98 -19.65 -19.06
N ASP A 237 10.83 -19.59 -20.09
CA ASP A 237 12.27 -19.82 -19.98
C ASP A 237 12.94 -18.79 -19.06
N PHE A 238 12.55 -17.52 -19.18
CA PHE A 238 12.99 -16.47 -18.27
C PHE A 238 12.61 -16.78 -16.82
N ALA A 239 11.34 -17.10 -16.56
CA ALA A 239 10.88 -17.40 -15.21
C ALA A 239 11.61 -18.60 -14.59
N LEU A 240 11.82 -19.66 -15.37
CA LEU A 240 12.59 -20.83 -14.95
C LEU A 240 13.99 -20.42 -14.46
N LYS A 241 14.70 -19.58 -15.25
CA LYS A 241 16.04 -19.09 -14.90
C LYS A 241 16.07 -18.27 -13.61
N GLU A 242 15.08 -17.41 -13.38
CA GLU A 242 14.98 -16.61 -12.16
C GLU A 242 14.79 -17.48 -10.90
N PHE A 243 14.19 -18.67 -11.03
CA PHE A 243 14.06 -19.63 -9.93
C PHE A 243 15.26 -20.59 -9.80
N LEU A 244 16.23 -20.58 -10.72
CA LEU A 244 17.46 -21.39 -10.58
C LEU A 244 18.47 -20.77 -9.60
N ILE A 245 18.20 -19.58 -9.07
CA ILE A 245 19.04 -18.92 -8.06
C ILE A 245 19.03 -19.64 -6.70
N PHE A 246 18.00 -20.45 -6.43
CA PHE A 246 17.84 -21.14 -5.14
C PHE A 246 18.67 -22.43 -5.10
N SER A 247 19.02 -22.89 -3.90
CA SER A 247 19.95 -24.02 -3.76
C SER A 247 19.34 -25.38 -4.12
N LYS A 248 18.04 -25.58 -3.91
CA LYS A 248 17.35 -26.87 -4.15
C LYS A 248 15.95 -26.74 -4.78
N PRO A 249 15.74 -25.88 -5.79
CA PRO A 249 14.43 -25.73 -6.40
C PRO A 249 14.00 -27.04 -7.08
N GLN A 250 12.75 -27.40 -6.88
CA GLN A 250 12.09 -28.51 -7.57
C GLN A 250 11.14 -27.94 -8.61
N PHE A 251 11.07 -28.57 -9.78
CA PHE A 251 10.27 -28.10 -10.89
C PHE A 251 9.37 -29.19 -11.43
N LEU A 252 8.14 -28.81 -11.78
CA LEU A 252 7.26 -29.58 -12.65
C LEU A 252 6.89 -28.71 -13.85
N LEU A 253 7.31 -29.16 -15.03
CA LEU A 253 7.10 -28.45 -16.29
C LEU A 253 6.03 -29.18 -17.10
N LYS A 254 5.00 -28.46 -17.56
CA LYS A 254 3.97 -29.04 -18.43
C LYS A 254 3.78 -28.18 -19.68
N LYS A 255 3.29 -28.83 -20.73
CA LYS A 255 2.93 -28.18 -21.99
C LYS A 255 1.52 -28.63 -22.39
N ASN A 256 0.66 -27.65 -22.67
CA ASN A 256 -0.72 -27.84 -23.11
C ASN A 256 -1.55 -28.71 -22.15
N GLU A 257 -1.26 -28.62 -20.84
CA GLU A 257 -2.01 -29.31 -19.81
C GLU A 257 -3.49 -28.88 -19.86
N LYS A 258 -4.38 -29.85 -19.79
CA LYS A 258 -5.83 -29.61 -19.76
C LYS A 258 -6.28 -29.43 -18.31
N LEU A 259 -6.55 -28.18 -17.95
CA LEU A 259 -7.16 -27.84 -16.66
C LEU A 259 -8.69 -27.95 -16.73
N GLU A 260 -9.30 -28.22 -15.58
CA GLU A 260 -10.77 -28.30 -15.44
C GLU A 260 -11.46 -26.95 -15.72
N ILE A 261 -10.79 -25.85 -15.40
CA ILE A 261 -11.25 -24.49 -15.69
C ILE A 261 -10.27 -23.78 -16.63
N SER A 262 -10.79 -23.11 -17.65
CA SER A 262 -10.00 -22.24 -18.54
C SER A 262 -10.22 -20.76 -18.21
N SER A 263 -9.13 -19.99 -18.26
CA SER A 263 -9.20 -18.54 -18.20
C SER A 263 -9.68 -17.95 -19.54
N LYS A 264 -10.13 -16.69 -19.54
CA LYS A 264 -10.47 -15.96 -20.78
C LYS A 264 -9.27 -15.90 -21.75
N TYR A 265 -8.06 -15.78 -21.21
CA TYR A 265 -6.82 -15.73 -22.00
C TYR A 265 -6.49 -17.09 -22.57
N GLU A 266 -6.60 -18.15 -21.78
CA GLU A 266 -6.41 -19.52 -22.23
C GLU A 266 -7.34 -19.88 -23.40
N ASP A 267 -8.63 -19.56 -23.28
CA ASP A 267 -9.59 -19.77 -24.37
C ASP A 267 -9.18 -19.04 -25.66
N ARG A 268 -8.66 -17.81 -25.52
CA ARG A 268 -8.17 -17.01 -26.64
C ARG A 268 -6.94 -17.64 -27.29
N TRP A 269 -5.97 -18.06 -26.50
CA TRP A 269 -4.71 -18.61 -27.00
C TRP A 269 -4.87 -19.99 -27.62
N LYS A 270 -5.73 -20.84 -27.03
CA LYS A 270 -6.15 -22.11 -27.65
C LYS A 270 -6.79 -21.90 -29.02
N LYS A 271 -7.67 -20.90 -29.17
CA LYS A 271 -8.27 -20.56 -30.49
C LYS A 271 -7.21 -20.11 -31.51
N GLN A 272 -6.14 -19.48 -31.05
CA GLN A 272 -5.00 -19.10 -31.89
C GLN A 272 -3.98 -20.23 -32.08
N LYS A 273 -4.26 -21.44 -31.57
CA LYS A 273 -3.37 -22.60 -31.63
C LYS A 273 -1.98 -22.32 -31.05
N LYS A 274 -1.88 -21.42 -30.07
CA LYS A 274 -0.65 -21.20 -29.32
C LYS A 274 -0.44 -22.33 -28.31
N ASP A 275 0.83 -22.66 -28.09
CA ASP A 275 1.22 -23.50 -26.97
C ASP A 275 1.05 -22.75 -25.64
N ILE A 276 0.72 -23.51 -24.59
CA ILE A 276 0.62 -23.03 -23.22
C ILE A 276 1.61 -23.83 -22.37
N TYR A 277 2.39 -23.13 -21.56
CA TYR A 277 3.43 -23.69 -20.72
C TYR A 277 3.11 -23.46 -19.26
N ASP A 278 3.32 -24.48 -18.43
CA ASP A 278 3.19 -24.43 -16.98
C ASP A 278 4.54 -24.67 -16.32
N LEU A 279 4.92 -23.76 -15.43
CA LEU A 279 6.07 -23.87 -14.53
C LEU A 279 5.53 -23.91 -13.11
N ILE A 280 5.62 -25.07 -12.47
CA ILE A 280 5.36 -25.22 -11.04
C ILE A 280 6.71 -25.36 -10.34
N VAL A 281 6.94 -24.58 -9.28
CA VAL A 281 8.18 -24.59 -8.51
C VAL A 281 7.92 -24.61 -7.01
N TRP A 282 8.68 -25.44 -6.28
CA TRP A 282 8.69 -25.52 -4.82
C TRP A 282 10.11 -25.82 -4.31
N GLY A 283 10.30 -25.92 -2.99
CA GLY A 283 11.64 -26.12 -2.41
C GLY A 283 12.55 -24.89 -2.55
N LEU A 284 11.95 -23.70 -2.43
CA LEU A 284 12.63 -22.41 -2.55
C LEU A 284 13.36 -22.03 -1.25
N ASP A 285 14.34 -22.85 -0.85
CA ASP A 285 15.18 -22.54 0.29
C ASP A 285 16.21 -21.47 -0.11
N MET A 286 16.24 -20.38 0.66
CA MET A 286 17.26 -19.35 0.52
C MET A 286 18.59 -19.88 1.09
N PRO A 287 19.75 -19.50 0.51
CA PRO A 287 21.01 -19.59 1.23
C PRO A 287 20.88 -18.85 2.56
N GLU A 288 21.47 -19.35 3.63
CA GLU A 288 21.40 -18.72 4.96
C GLU A 288 21.81 -17.25 4.88
N GLU A 289 20.83 -16.35 4.89
CA GLU A 289 21.01 -14.93 5.14
C GLU A 289 20.25 -14.57 6.42
N ASN A 290 20.96 -13.94 7.36
CA ASN A 290 20.44 -13.48 8.64
C ASN A 290 19.27 -12.51 8.45
N GLN A 291 18.03 -13.01 8.42
CA GLN A 291 16.83 -12.20 8.52
C GLN A 291 16.60 -11.86 10.00
N ASN A 292 17.29 -10.83 10.49
CA ASN A 292 16.89 -10.20 11.74
C ASN A 292 15.57 -9.45 11.49
N GLU A 293 14.47 -9.97 12.05
CA GLU A 293 13.21 -9.23 12.18
C GLU A 293 13.41 -8.07 13.18
N GLU A 294 14.02 -6.97 12.74
CA GLU A 294 14.03 -5.76 13.55
C GLU A 294 12.60 -5.23 13.67
N LYS A 295 12.07 -5.28 14.89
CA LYS A 295 10.81 -4.61 15.21
C LYS A 295 11.01 -3.11 15.09
N LEU A 296 10.17 -2.49 14.26
CA LEU A 296 10.10 -1.04 14.12
C LEU A 296 9.54 -0.41 15.39
N ASP A 297 10.43 -0.10 16.34
CA ASP A 297 10.06 0.51 17.61
C ASP A 297 10.62 1.92 17.74
N LEU A 298 9.72 2.91 17.73
CA LEU A 298 10.04 4.32 17.93
C LEU A 298 9.80 4.77 19.38
N THR A 299 9.31 3.92 20.29
CA THR A 299 8.87 4.38 21.61
C THR A 299 9.99 4.95 22.47
N ASN A 300 11.24 4.56 22.20
CA ASN A 300 12.42 5.00 22.94
C ASN A 300 13.09 6.24 22.33
N LEU A 301 12.56 6.77 21.22
CA LEU A 301 13.07 8.00 20.62
C LEU A 301 12.45 9.20 21.33
N HIS A 302 13.28 10.04 21.93
CA HIS A 302 12.81 11.25 22.60
C HIS A 302 13.72 12.44 22.29
N LEU A 303 13.14 13.50 21.74
CA LEU A 303 13.82 14.78 21.55
C LEU A 303 13.01 15.87 22.22
N ASN A 304 13.65 16.62 23.11
CA ASN A 304 13.09 17.85 23.65
C ASN A 304 13.07 18.96 22.57
N ALA A 305 12.46 20.11 22.88
CA ALA A 305 12.29 21.19 21.90
C ALA A 305 13.61 21.78 21.39
N SER A 306 14.65 21.84 22.22
CA SER A 306 15.97 22.33 21.80
C SER A 306 16.66 21.30 20.90
N GLN A 307 16.67 20.02 21.30
CA GLN A 307 17.25 18.93 20.51
C GLN A 307 16.56 18.81 19.14
N MET A 308 15.24 18.96 19.07
CA MET A 308 14.48 18.91 17.82
C MET A 308 14.84 20.08 16.87
N ARG A 309 15.04 21.28 17.41
CA ARG A 309 15.47 22.45 16.61
C ARG A 309 16.87 22.23 16.05
N THR A 310 17.83 21.80 16.87
CA THR A 310 19.20 21.49 16.41
C THR A 310 19.21 20.37 15.38
N PHE A 311 18.43 19.30 15.61
CA PHE A 311 18.25 18.22 14.65
C PHE A 311 17.74 18.74 13.30
N TRP A 312 16.71 19.59 13.34
CA TRP A 312 16.12 20.14 12.13
C TRP A 312 17.09 21.07 11.39
N GLU A 313 17.82 21.93 12.08
CA GLU A 313 18.87 22.78 11.47
C GLU A 313 19.92 21.94 10.74
N GLN A 314 20.30 20.79 11.32
CA GLN A 314 21.28 19.90 10.71
C GLN A 314 20.74 19.13 9.49
N PHE A 315 19.46 18.74 9.49
CA PHE A 315 18.91 17.81 8.51
C PHE A 315 17.86 18.40 7.56
N GLU A 316 17.46 19.66 7.73
CA GLU A 316 16.52 20.32 6.82
C GLU A 316 17.00 20.18 5.37
N LYS A 317 16.13 19.63 4.52
CA LYS A 317 16.37 19.39 3.08
C LYS A 317 17.52 18.44 2.75
N LYS A 318 18.10 17.74 3.73
CA LYS A 318 19.07 16.67 3.45
C LYS A 318 18.37 15.38 3.04
N SER A 319 19.08 14.61 2.21
CA SER A 319 18.71 13.24 1.85
C SER A 319 19.92 12.35 2.11
N ILE A 320 19.71 11.31 2.90
CA ILE A 320 20.65 10.22 3.12
C ILE A 320 20.31 9.13 2.09
N ARG A 321 21.33 8.54 1.48
CA ARG A 321 21.19 7.49 0.47
C ARG A 321 22.07 6.31 0.86
N GLY A 322 21.45 5.13 1.00
CA GLY A 322 22.15 3.85 1.05
C GLY A 322 22.24 3.23 -0.34
N GLU A 323 22.59 1.93 -0.41
CA GLU A 323 22.64 1.16 -1.66
C GLU A 323 21.27 1.07 -2.35
N ASP A 324 20.25 0.64 -1.62
CA ASP A 324 18.91 0.35 -2.14
C ASP A 324 17.78 1.19 -1.50
N TYR A 325 18.14 2.06 -0.55
CA TYR A 325 17.18 2.88 0.19
C TYR A 325 17.61 4.36 0.29
N PHE A 326 16.67 5.22 0.64
CA PHE A 326 16.95 6.60 1.01
C PHE A 326 16.12 7.04 2.23
N LEU A 327 16.55 8.14 2.85
CA LEU A 327 15.81 8.84 3.90
C LEU A 327 15.95 10.35 3.68
N SER A 328 14.85 11.08 3.62
CA SER A 328 14.81 12.53 3.44
C SER A 328 13.85 13.20 4.41
N PHE A 329 14.35 14.24 5.07
CA PHE A 329 13.59 15.07 6.00
C PHE A 329 12.93 16.22 5.24
N ARG A 330 11.60 16.20 5.17
CA ARG A 330 10.83 17.06 4.25
C ARG A 330 10.37 18.34 4.93
N ASN A 331 9.71 18.21 6.08
CA ASN A 331 9.13 19.34 6.80
C ASN A 331 9.08 19.03 8.29
N LEU A 332 9.32 20.04 9.10
CA LEU A 332 8.97 20.06 10.52
C LEU A 332 7.74 20.98 10.71
N TYR A 333 6.84 20.59 11.60
CA TYR A 333 5.70 21.39 12.01
C TYR A 333 5.66 21.45 13.54
N GLU A 334 5.37 22.64 14.09
CA GLU A 334 5.15 22.83 15.52
C GLU A 334 3.66 22.67 15.84
N SER A 335 3.34 22.00 16.94
CA SER A 335 1.98 21.77 17.41
C SER A 335 1.92 21.88 18.94
N GLU A 336 0.74 22.12 19.49
CA GLU A 336 0.49 21.97 20.93
C GLU A 336 0.80 20.55 21.45
N LYS A 337 0.83 19.55 20.56
CA LYS A 337 1.15 18.15 20.87
C LYS A 337 2.66 17.84 20.83
N GLY A 338 3.50 18.78 20.42
CA GLY A 338 4.94 18.59 20.18
C GLY A 338 5.32 18.91 18.74
N PHE A 339 6.28 18.18 18.19
CA PHE A 339 6.76 18.39 16.81
C PHE A 339 6.29 17.28 15.88
N ILE A 340 5.94 17.63 14.65
CA ILE A 340 5.59 16.65 13.62
C ILE A 340 6.64 16.70 12.52
N LEU A 341 7.40 15.62 12.38
CA LEU A 341 8.39 15.45 11.35
C LEU A 341 7.79 14.68 10.17
N LYS A 342 7.84 15.26 8.99
CA LYS A 342 7.48 14.60 7.74
C LYS A 342 8.73 14.04 7.07
N CYS A 343 8.74 12.73 6.85
CA CYS A 343 9.84 12.02 6.17
C CYS A 343 9.37 11.40 4.86
N ALA A 344 10.30 11.28 3.91
CA ALA A 344 10.18 10.42 2.74
C ALA A 344 11.34 9.42 2.78
N PHE A 345 11.07 8.13 2.59
CA PHE A 345 12.09 7.08 2.77
C PHE A 345 11.73 5.78 2.04
N GLY A 346 12.61 4.79 2.07
CA GLY A 346 12.40 3.47 1.47
C GLY A 346 13.09 3.33 0.12
N ALA A 347 12.57 2.47 -0.75
CA ALA A 347 13.15 2.21 -2.07
C ALA A 347 13.04 3.43 -3.00
N PHE A 348 14.06 3.66 -3.84
CA PHE A 348 14.10 4.80 -4.77
C PHE A 348 12.93 4.84 -5.77
N ASN A 349 12.46 3.66 -6.19
CA ASN A 349 11.35 3.52 -7.14
C ASN A 349 9.97 3.43 -6.47
N ALA A 350 9.92 3.25 -5.14
CA ALA A 350 8.69 3.11 -4.36
C ALA A 350 8.80 3.83 -3.00
N PRO A 351 8.89 5.17 -3.00
CA PRO A 351 9.11 5.94 -1.77
C PRO A 351 7.90 5.94 -0.84
N SER A 352 8.13 5.57 0.42
CA SER A 352 7.19 5.73 1.53
C SER A 352 7.24 7.16 2.09
N HIS A 353 6.12 7.61 2.64
CA HIS A 353 6.02 8.91 3.31
C HIS A 353 5.34 8.72 4.66
N ALA A 354 5.88 9.33 5.70
CA ALA A 354 5.30 9.24 7.03
C ALA A 354 5.35 10.58 7.77
N TYR A 355 4.46 10.70 8.75
CA TYR A 355 4.42 11.79 9.72
C TYR A 355 4.66 11.20 11.10
N ILE A 356 5.72 11.66 11.76
CA ILE A 356 6.13 11.19 13.07
C ILE A 356 5.88 12.31 14.07
N LEU A 357 5.02 12.07 15.04
CA LEU A 357 4.80 12.98 16.15
C LEU A 357 5.84 12.70 17.24
N PHE A 358 6.60 13.72 17.60
CA PHE A 358 7.46 13.76 18.78
C PHE A 358 6.72 14.56 19.86
N GLY A 359 5.86 13.86 20.61
CA GLY A 359 5.07 14.42 21.71
C GLY A 359 5.45 13.78 23.04
N LYS A 360 4.44 13.47 23.87
CA LYS A 360 4.64 12.65 25.08
C LYS A 360 5.23 11.28 24.76
N LYS A 361 4.87 10.75 23.60
CA LYS A 361 5.41 9.54 22.99
C LYS A 361 5.75 9.85 21.54
N THR A 362 6.78 9.17 21.02
CA THR A 362 7.10 9.22 19.60
C THR A 362 6.32 8.14 18.85
N GLU A 363 5.53 8.55 17.85
CA GLU A 363 4.67 7.65 17.10
C GLU A 363 4.38 8.14 15.68
N PHE A 364 3.99 7.22 14.80
CA PHE A 364 3.44 7.57 13.49
C PHE A 364 1.99 8.06 13.64
N LEU A 365 1.66 9.21 13.05
CA LEU A 365 0.34 9.84 13.17
C LEU A 365 -0.77 9.15 12.36
N PHE A 366 -0.39 8.35 11.37
CA PHE A 366 -1.32 7.66 10.48
C PHE A 366 -1.01 6.17 10.50
N LYS A 367 -0.83 5.56 9.33
CA LYS A 367 -0.45 4.16 9.21
C LYS A 367 1.04 4.00 9.47
N ASN A 368 1.40 2.89 10.10
CA ASN A 368 2.80 2.47 10.17
C ASN A 368 3.34 2.26 8.75
N PRO A 369 4.63 2.57 8.51
CA PRO A 369 5.26 2.25 7.24
C PRO A 369 5.17 0.74 6.94
N LEU A 370 5.02 0.40 5.66
CA LEU A 370 5.07 -0.99 5.22
C LEU A 370 6.42 -1.60 5.62
N LYS A 371 6.45 -2.85 6.07
CA LYS A 371 7.66 -3.53 6.55
C LYS A 371 8.51 -4.10 5.40
N THR A 372 8.76 -3.30 4.37
CA THR A 372 9.72 -3.69 3.32
C THR A 372 11.15 -3.54 3.84
N GLN A 373 12.09 -4.29 3.28
CA GLN A 373 13.49 -4.26 3.71
C GLN A 373 14.09 -2.85 3.63
N GLU A 374 13.82 -2.10 2.55
CA GLU A 374 14.31 -0.75 2.34
C GLU A 374 13.68 0.25 3.32
N ASN A 375 12.40 0.07 3.66
CA ASN A 375 11.76 0.86 4.69
C ASN A 375 12.40 0.60 6.07
N LEU A 376 12.67 -0.66 6.41
CA LEU A 376 13.34 -1.02 7.67
C LEU A 376 14.75 -0.42 7.74
N LYS A 377 15.56 -0.56 6.68
CA LYS A 377 16.89 0.08 6.59
C LYS A 377 16.81 1.60 6.77
N ALA A 378 15.90 2.26 6.07
CA ALA A 378 15.75 3.71 6.15
C ALA A 378 15.27 4.20 7.52
N LEU A 379 14.43 3.42 8.20
CA LEU A 379 13.94 3.75 9.53
C LEU A 379 14.97 3.41 10.63
N GLY A 380 15.83 2.41 10.43
CA GLY A 380 17.02 2.20 11.24
C GLY A 380 17.98 3.39 11.14
N GLU A 381 18.21 3.91 9.94
CA GLU A 381 19.01 5.12 9.72
C GLU A 381 18.37 6.35 10.41
N LEU A 382 17.04 6.49 10.32
CA LEU A 382 16.30 7.54 11.03
C LEU A 382 16.51 7.46 12.54
N LYS A 383 16.38 6.26 13.12
CA LYS A 383 16.57 6.00 14.55
C LYS A 383 18.00 6.40 14.97
N CYS A 384 19.01 5.94 14.25
CA CYS A 384 20.42 6.27 14.49
C CYS A 384 20.67 7.80 14.46
N LYS A 385 20.08 8.53 13.50
CA LYS A 385 20.24 10.00 13.45
C LYS A 385 19.54 10.73 14.58
N ILE A 386 18.41 10.23 15.08
CA ILE A 386 17.70 10.85 16.20
C ILE A 386 18.44 10.58 17.52
N GLU A 387 18.97 9.38 17.71
CA GLU A 387 19.71 8.98 18.92
C GLU A 387 21.00 9.81 19.10
N GLN A 388 21.57 10.37 18.04
CA GLN A 388 22.71 11.30 18.14
C GLN A 388 22.38 12.62 18.85
N PHE A 389 21.10 12.93 19.02
CA PHE A 389 20.61 14.17 19.64
C PHE A 389 19.81 13.92 20.92
N SER A 390 19.41 12.67 21.17
CA SER A 390 18.63 12.26 22.36
C SER A 390 19.56 12.16 23.55
#